data_AF-A0A413IQL4-F1
#
_entry.id   AF-A0A413IQL4-F1
#
_cell.length_a   1.000
_cell.length_b   1.000
_cell.length_c   1.000
_cell.angle_alpha   90.00
_cell.angle_beta   90.00
_cell.angle_gamma   90.00
#
_symmetry.space_group_name_H-M   'P 1'
#
loop_
_entity.id
_entity.type
_entity.pdbx_description
1 polymer ?
#
loop_
_entity_poly.entity_id
_entity_poly.type
_entity_poly.pdbx_seq_one_letter_code
_entity_poly.pdbx_strand_id
1 'polypeptide(L)'
;MKIIALVILFVTTIIGCHSPKVNTIHLKGQMADMGTQEVIMEYTGVTGDFGTSLNRIIKTDASGYFDTTFVLEQPMYFNISRNILYLSPGDDLEVYLTPDTRQATFKGKGSEAQLFLKDRLYPKGGSFLLSGRNVRENFEKTKEVVDALAAFKLAQLDTLKGVTELFKENERIRVKANLLNSYLTYALYNKENTGASREEQRQWYGRFITSVIPDVNQLMREITKNEYLDIIDVRDVIVYNLDQAEFMQGVEITPEMREIKDALQVLAKLDSSTDPEVILSMEEKTKSFQHVGIVSELQEKIRNVKSLMTGQPAHEIIMTDVDGNEVLLSSFKGKNIYLDCWATWCGPCIQESPAFAALSEKYKDKDIVFIQLSTDNSRKTWLSYLKQKESVVPQFNSVDNEGLRVNWQIKYIPRFILIDKEFNIVESFAPRPSDPEITEHLDALLAK
;
A
#
# COMPACT_ATOMS: atom_id res chain seq x y z
N MET A 1 73.88 21.96 -33.68
CA MET A 1 73.17 22.11 -32.40
C MET A 1 71.85 22.83 -32.66
N LYS A 2 70.71 22.15 -32.54
CA LYS A 2 69.37 22.72 -32.73
C LYS A 2 68.82 23.12 -31.35
N ILE A 3 68.40 24.37 -31.21
CA ILE A 3 67.77 24.92 -30.00
C ILE A 3 66.26 24.63 -30.11
N ILE A 4 65.70 23.90 -29.15
CA ILE A 4 64.26 23.62 -29.04
C ILE A 4 63.68 24.63 -28.05
N ALA A 5 62.74 25.46 -28.53
CA ALA A 5 61.97 26.38 -27.71
C ALA A 5 60.76 25.65 -27.10
N LEU A 6 60.66 25.69 -25.77
CA LEU A 6 59.53 25.13 -25.00
C LEU A 6 58.46 26.22 -24.86
N VAL A 7 57.31 26.03 -25.50
CA VAL A 7 56.12 26.89 -25.33
C VAL A 7 55.29 26.31 -24.17
N ILE A 8 55.19 27.06 -23.08
CA ILE A 8 54.33 26.72 -21.93
C ILE A 8 52.95 27.32 -22.19
N LEU A 9 51.97 26.45 -22.42
CA LEU A 9 50.56 26.80 -22.58
C LEU A 9 49.92 26.91 -21.18
N PHE A 10 49.57 28.12 -20.75
CA PHE A 10 48.79 28.34 -19.53
C PHE A 10 47.32 27.94 -19.78
N VAL A 11 46.90 26.81 -19.24
CA VAL A 11 45.49 26.41 -19.19
C VAL A 11 44.86 27.05 -17.97
N THR A 12 44.07 28.11 -18.17
CA THR A 12 43.22 28.68 -17.13
C THR A 12 41.98 27.81 -16.95
N THR A 13 41.93 27.05 -15.86
CA THR A 13 40.72 26.35 -15.40
C THR A 13 39.70 27.37 -14.90
N ILE A 14 38.63 27.57 -15.68
CA ILE A 14 37.45 28.29 -15.24
C ILE A 14 36.69 27.38 -14.26
N ILE A 15 36.87 27.62 -12.97
CA ILE A 15 36.02 27.02 -11.92
C ILE A 15 34.67 27.75 -11.99
N GLY A 16 33.74 27.18 -12.75
CA GLY A 16 32.35 27.63 -12.71
C GLY A 16 31.77 27.35 -11.32
N CYS A 17 31.46 28.42 -10.57
CA CYS A 17 30.58 28.34 -9.41
C CYS A 17 29.24 27.75 -9.87
N HIS A 18 29.06 26.45 -9.69
CA HIS A 18 27.72 25.86 -9.70
C HIS A 18 27.04 26.34 -8.42
N SER A 19 25.99 27.16 -8.57
CA SER A 19 25.02 27.39 -7.49
C SER A 19 24.62 26.03 -6.92
N PRO A 20 24.57 25.86 -5.58
CA PRO A 20 24.18 24.58 -5.00
C PRO A 20 22.82 24.18 -5.58
N LYS A 21 22.71 22.96 -6.13
CA LYS A 21 21.44 22.41 -6.59
C LYS A 21 20.47 22.49 -5.41
N VAL A 22 19.41 23.30 -5.53
CA VAL A 22 18.34 23.37 -4.55
C VAL A 22 17.59 22.05 -4.62
N ASN A 23 18.01 21.09 -3.80
CA ASN A 23 17.39 19.77 -3.67
C ASN A 23 16.32 19.73 -2.58
N THR A 24 16.01 20.90 -2.03
CA THR A 24 15.09 21.10 -0.94
C THR A 24 13.68 21.30 -1.46
N ILE A 25 12.70 20.70 -0.78
CA ILE A 25 11.27 20.86 -1.01
C ILE A 25 10.67 21.54 0.20
N HIS A 26 9.89 22.59 -0.03
CA HIS A 26 9.06 23.23 0.98
C HIS A 26 7.61 22.77 0.78
N LEU A 27 7.05 22.09 1.77
CA LEU A 27 5.67 21.63 1.78
C LEU A 27 4.96 22.21 2.99
N LYS A 28 3.89 22.97 2.76
CA LYS A 28 3.12 23.62 3.83
C LYS A 28 1.63 23.55 3.55
N GLY A 29 0.83 23.87 4.56
CA GLY A 29 -0.61 24.03 4.42
C GLY A 29 -1.37 23.25 5.49
N GLN A 30 -2.43 22.54 5.09
CA GLN A 30 -3.32 21.88 6.04
C GLN A 30 -3.71 20.46 5.59
N MET A 31 -3.70 19.54 6.54
CA MET A 31 -4.21 18.18 6.41
C MET A 31 -5.45 18.03 7.28
N ALA A 32 -6.63 18.18 6.67
CA ALA A 32 -7.90 18.10 7.38
C ALA A 32 -8.45 16.66 7.37
N ASP A 33 -9.13 16.30 8.46
CA ASP A 33 -9.82 15.01 8.63
C ASP A 33 -8.94 13.76 8.45
N MET A 34 -7.64 13.85 8.76
CA MET A 34 -6.71 12.71 8.66
C MET A 34 -6.86 11.71 9.83
N GLY A 35 -7.40 12.15 10.96
CA GLY A 35 -7.57 11.34 12.18
C GLY A 35 -6.31 11.24 13.05
N THR A 36 -5.15 11.71 12.58
CA THR A 36 -3.88 11.74 13.31
C THR A 36 -3.14 13.04 13.06
N GLN A 37 -2.27 13.44 14.01
CA GLN A 37 -1.34 14.55 13.83
C GLN A 37 -0.03 14.14 13.15
N GLU A 38 0.26 12.84 13.06
CA GLU A 38 1.41 12.28 12.37
C GLU A 38 0.93 11.61 11.07
N VAL A 39 0.91 12.39 10.00
CA VAL A 39 0.37 11.94 8.71
C VAL A 39 1.48 11.35 7.87
N ILE A 40 1.32 10.11 7.45
CA ILE A 40 2.30 9.38 6.66
C ILE A 40 2.13 9.73 5.18
N MET A 41 3.24 10.11 4.57
CA MET A 41 3.41 10.25 3.15
C MET A 41 4.24 9.05 2.65
N GLU A 42 3.54 8.08 2.07
CA GLU A 42 4.06 6.76 1.69
C GLU A 42 4.79 6.82 0.36
N TYR A 43 6.04 6.36 0.31
CA TYR A 43 6.78 6.26 -0.96
C TYR A 43 6.20 5.14 -1.84
N THR A 44 5.98 5.42 -3.13
CA THR A 44 5.32 4.45 -4.04
C THR A 44 6.25 3.82 -5.09
N GLY A 45 7.56 4.07 -5.02
CA GLY A 45 8.52 3.39 -5.90
C GLY A 45 8.71 1.92 -5.52
N VAL A 46 9.60 1.20 -6.21
CA VAL A 46 9.77 -0.26 -6.06
C VAL A 46 9.94 -0.68 -4.60
N THR A 47 10.83 -0.01 -3.85
CA THR A 47 11.11 -0.37 -2.45
C THR A 47 9.94 -0.07 -1.50
N GLY A 48 9.03 0.83 -1.88
CA GLY A 48 7.85 1.16 -1.09
C GLY A 48 6.85 0.00 -0.95
N ASP A 49 6.89 -0.97 -1.86
CA ASP A 49 6.05 -2.18 -1.74
C ASP A 49 6.51 -3.08 -0.58
N PHE A 50 7.80 -3.02 -0.22
CA PHE A 50 8.46 -3.93 0.71
C PHE A 50 8.63 -3.37 2.11
N GLY A 51 8.62 -2.04 2.27
CA GLY A 51 8.79 -1.40 3.57
C GLY A 51 8.65 0.11 3.49
N THR A 52 9.06 0.77 4.58
CA THR A 52 8.67 2.17 4.84
C THR A 52 9.84 3.07 5.16
N SER A 53 11.08 2.65 4.86
CA SER A 53 12.27 3.46 5.15
C SER A 53 12.28 4.80 4.40
N LEU A 54 11.59 4.86 3.25
CA LEU A 54 11.46 6.06 2.43
C LEU A 54 10.16 6.84 2.67
N ASN A 55 9.29 6.38 3.57
CA ASN A 55 8.12 7.15 3.97
C ASN A 55 8.56 8.43 4.69
N ARG A 56 7.70 9.44 4.63
CA ARG A 56 7.88 10.70 5.37
C ARG A 56 6.73 10.86 6.34
N ILE A 57 7.04 11.21 7.59
CA ILE A 57 6.03 11.55 8.59
C ILE A 57 5.91 13.07 8.63
N ILE A 58 4.72 13.57 8.31
CA ILE A 58 4.39 14.99 8.38
C ILE A 58 3.65 15.26 9.68
N LYS A 59 4.29 16.03 10.57
CA LYS A 59 3.69 16.42 11.85
C LYS A 59 2.85 17.67 11.67
N THR A 60 1.64 17.65 12.20
CA THR A 60 0.65 18.73 12.10
C THR A 60 0.24 19.22 13.50
N ASP A 61 -0.25 20.46 13.59
CA ASP A 61 -0.91 20.94 14.79
C ASP A 61 -2.30 20.29 14.98
N ALA A 62 -3.01 20.63 16.07
CA ALA A 62 -4.33 20.07 16.35
C ALA A 62 -5.41 20.45 15.32
N SER A 63 -5.16 21.48 14.50
CA SER A 63 -6.01 21.91 13.39
C SER A 63 -5.54 21.36 12.04
N GLY A 64 -4.51 20.51 12.03
CA GLY A 64 -3.94 19.89 10.83
C GLY A 64 -2.96 20.78 10.05
N TYR A 65 -2.58 21.96 10.55
CA TYR A 65 -1.64 22.83 9.86
C TYR A 65 -0.20 22.35 10.03
N PHE A 66 0.61 22.55 9.00
CA PHE A 66 2.02 22.20 8.99
C PHE A 66 2.83 23.09 8.04
N ASP A 67 4.13 23.15 8.30
CA ASP A 67 5.14 23.77 7.44
C ASP A 67 6.42 22.97 7.62
N THR A 68 6.87 22.29 6.56
CA THR A 68 8.04 21.41 6.63
C THR A 68 8.91 21.51 5.39
N THR A 69 10.18 21.21 5.59
CA THR A 69 11.19 21.25 4.56
C THR A 69 12.02 19.97 4.61
N PHE A 70 12.22 19.33 3.46
CA PHE A 70 13.06 18.13 3.36
C PHE A 70 13.75 18.03 2.00
N VAL A 71 14.74 17.17 1.91
CA VAL A 71 15.54 16.97 0.70
C VAL A 71 15.00 15.77 -0.10
N LEU A 72 14.87 15.94 -1.41
CA LEU A 72 14.77 14.85 -2.38
C LEU A 72 15.90 14.97 -3.40
N GLU A 73 16.55 13.87 -3.73
CA GLU A 73 17.63 13.85 -4.74
C GLU A 73 17.08 13.80 -6.16
N GLN A 74 15.88 13.23 -6.33
CA GLN A 74 15.17 13.07 -7.58
C GLN A 74 13.66 13.20 -7.37
N PRO A 75 12.88 13.47 -8.43
CA PRO A 75 11.43 13.47 -8.32
C PRO A 75 10.88 12.10 -7.88
N MET A 76 9.88 12.11 -7.00
CA MET A 76 9.28 10.89 -6.44
C MET A 76 7.77 11.03 -6.31
N TYR A 77 7.08 9.89 -6.34
CA TYR A 77 5.66 9.80 -6.03
C TYR A 77 5.45 9.36 -4.58
N PHE A 78 4.47 10.00 -3.95
CA PHE A 78 4.01 9.61 -2.63
C PHE A 78 2.49 9.51 -2.59
N ASN A 79 1.97 8.55 -1.82
CA ASN A 79 0.58 8.54 -1.41
C ASN A 79 0.44 9.24 -0.05
N ILE A 80 -0.64 10.00 0.12
CA ILE A 80 -1.02 10.58 1.41
C ILE A 80 -2.53 10.46 1.58
N SER A 81 -2.96 9.55 2.43
CA SER A 81 -4.34 9.09 2.49
C SER A 81 -4.81 8.65 1.09
N ARG A 82 -5.81 9.31 0.48
CA ARG A 82 -6.26 9.03 -0.89
C ARG A 82 -5.64 9.92 -1.96
N ASN A 83 -4.77 10.85 -1.59
CA ASN A 83 -4.13 11.77 -2.51
C ASN A 83 -2.78 11.20 -2.97
N ILE A 84 -2.36 11.60 -4.16
CA ILE A 84 -1.03 11.32 -4.68
C ILE A 84 -0.32 12.64 -4.89
N LEU A 85 0.93 12.71 -4.47
CA LEU A 85 1.82 13.82 -4.73
C LEU A 85 2.99 13.36 -5.60
N TYR A 86 3.34 14.17 -6.60
CA TYR A 86 4.61 14.06 -7.32
C TYR A 86 5.51 15.21 -6.91
N LEU A 87 6.50 14.94 -6.09
CA LEU A 87 7.36 15.96 -5.50
C LEU A 87 8.71 15.98 -6.19
N SER A 88 9.15 17.16 -6.62
CA SER A 88 10.41 17.38 -7.32
C SER A 88 11.35 18.29 -6.53
N PRO A 89 12.67 18.08 -6.64
CA PRO A 89 13.68 18.98 -6.07
C PRO A 89 13.41 20.46 -6.40
N GLY A 90 13.26 21.29 -5.36
CA GLY A 90 12.99 22.71 -5.49
C GLY A 90 11.51 23.11 -5.54
N ASP A 91 10.57 22.19 -5.32
CA ASP A 91 9.15 22.53 -5.15
C ASP A 91 8.92 23.39 -3.89
N ASP A 92 7.95 24.30 -3.98
CA ASP A 92 7.44 25.15 -2.89
C ASP A 92 5.92 25.14 -3.00
N LEU A 93 5.31 24.22 -2.24
CA LEU A 93 3.94 23.78 -2.44
C LEU A 93 3.11 24.04 -1.18
N GLU A 94 2.04 24.82 -1.34
CA GLU A 94 0.97 24.97 -0.35
C GLU A 94 -0.17 24.01 -0.71
N VAL A 95 -0.57 23.16 0.24
CA VAL A 95 -1.59 22.13 0.05
C VAL A 95 -2.73 22.25 1.05
N TYR A 96 -3.94 21.94 0.60
CA TYR A 96 -5.04 21.56 1.47
C TYR A 96 -5.44 20.14 1.09
N LEU A 97 -5.29 19.18 2.00
CA LEU A 97 -5.54 17.77 1.73
C LEU A 97 -6.58 17.21 2.69
N THR A 98 -7.45 16.36 2.17
CA THR A 98 -8.41 15.57 2.95
C THR A 98 -8.47 14.14 2.37
N PRO A 99 -9.08 13.16 3.06
CA PRO A 99 -9.38 11.87 2.46
C PRO A 99 -10.29 11.94 1.22
N ASP A 100 -11.03 13.04 1.01
CA ASP A 100 -11.77 13.32 -0.22
C ASP A 100 -10.90 14.14 -1.19
N THR A 101 -10.32 13.46 -2.17
CA THR A 101 -9.41 14.08 -3.16
C THR A 101 -10.03 15.25 -3.92
N ARG A 102 -11.37 15.30 -4.04
CA ARG A 102 -12.07 16.41 -4.73
C ARG A 102 -11.90 17.74 -4.00
N GLN A 103 -11.68 17.69 -2.69
CA GLN A 103 -11.45 18.88 -1.86
C GLN A 103 -10.00 19.35 -1.90
N ALA A 104 -9.08 18.53 -2.44
CA ALA A 104 -7.67 18.87 -2.44
C ALA A 104 -7.38 20.16 -3.24
N THR A 105 -6.54 21.03 -2.69
CA THR A 105 -6.06 22.24 -3.39
C THR A 105 -4.55 22.33 -3.33
N PHE A 106 -3.97 22.94 -4.37
CA PHE A 106 -2.53 23.03 -4.57
C PHE A 106 -2.17 24.40 -5.12
N LYS A 107 -1.17 25.05 -4.52
CA LYS A 107 -0.63 26.34 -4.97
C LYS A 107 0.89 26.35 -4.87
N GLY A 108 1.53 27.23 -5.63
CA GLY A 108 2.98 27.40 -5.60
C GLY A 108 3.70 26.58 -6.68
N LYS A 109 5.02 26.46 -6.54
CA LYS A 109 5.86 25.76 -7.51
C LYS A 109 5.66 24.25 -7.35
N GLY A 110 5.33 23.57 -8.44
CA GLY A 110 4.99 22.14 -8.47
C GLY A 110 3.50 21.84 -8.44
N SER A 111 2.61 22.85 -8.33
CA SER A 111 1.17 22.64 -8.21
C SER A 111 0.49 22.07 -9.45
N GLU A 112 1.01 22.35 -10.65
CA GLU A 112 0.42 21.88 -11.92
C GLU A 112 0.41 20.35 -12.03
N ALA A 113 1.49 19.68 -11.60
CA ALA A 113 1.55 18.22 -11.53
C ALA A 113 0.48 17.67 -10.56
N GLN A 114 0.29 18.30 -9.40
CA GLN A 114 -0.68 17.85 -8.41
C GLN A 114 -2.12 18.01 -8.90
N LEU A 115 -2.42 19.12 -9.59
CA LEU A 115 -3.73 19.35 -10.19
C LEU A 115 -4.07 18.28 -11.24
N PHE A 116 -3.08 17.82 -12.01
CA PHE A 116 -3.27 16.70 -12.93
C PHE A 116 -3.52 15.37 -12.18
N LEU A 117 -2.79 15.13 -11.09
CA LEU A 117 -2.88 13.92 -10.27
C LEU A 117 -4.14 13.85 -9.39
N LYS A 118 -4.77 14.99 -9.09
CA LYS A 118 -6.00 15.07 -8.29
C LYS A 118 -7.11 14.15 -8.82
N ASP A 119 -7.20 14.03 -10.14
CA ASP A 119 -8.18 13.19 -10.83
C ASP A 119 -7.62 11.79 -11.20
N ARG A 120 -6.56 11.34 -10.52
CA ARG A 120 -5.98 9.99 -10.74
C ARG A 120 -6.95 8.90 -10.26
N LEU A 121 -6.93 7.77 -10.97
CA LEU A 121 -7.72 6.58 -10.69
C LEU A 121 -7.18 5.86 -9.45
N TYR A 122 -7.67 6.21 -8.27
CA TYR A 122 -7.34 5.60 -6.97
C TYR A 122 -8.63 5.34 -6.17
N PRO A 123 -8.73 4.39 -5.21
CA PRO A 123 -7.78 3.33 -4.78
C PRO A 123 -7.91 1.99 -5.53
N LYS A 124 -8.76 1.89 -6.54
CA LYS A 124 -9.25 0.59 -7.04
C LYS A 124 -8.38 -0.03 -8.14
N GLY A 125 -7.07 -0.12 -7.88
CA GLY A 125 -6.08 -0.75 -8.76
C GLY A 125 -5.79 0.01 -10.06
N GLY A 126 -6.15 1.29 -10.17
CA GLY A 126 -5.84 2.07 -11.37
C GLY A 126 -6.50 1.51 -12.64
N SER A 127 -7.83 1.52 -12.71
CA SER A 127 -8.60 1.05 -13.87
C SER A 127 -9.66 2.06 -14.27
N PHE A 128 -9.78 2.33 -15.57
CA PHE A 128 -10.82 3.16 -16.16
C PHE A 128 -12.20 2.50 -16.07
N LEU A 129 -12.34 1.25 -15.62
CA LEU A 129 -13.64 0.62 -15.37
C LEU A 129 -14.39 1.27 -14.19
N LEU A 130 -13.67 1.91 -13.25
CA LEU A 130 -14.24 2.54 -12.05
C LEU A 130 -15.20 1.63 -11.26
N SER A 131 -14.76 0.42 -10.91
CA SER A 131 -15.61 -0.64 -10.31
C SER A 131 -16.84 -0.97 -11.12
N GLY A 132 -16.66 -1.16 -12.42
CA GLY A 132 -17.74 -1.52 -13.32
C GLY A 132 -18.67 -0.37 -13.69
N ARG A 133 -18.50 0.86 -13.16
CA ARG A 133 -19.33 2.01 -13.57
C ARG A 133 -19.17 2.36 -15.04
N ASN A 134 -17.99 2.10 -15.61
CA ASN A 134 -17.70 2.33 -17.02
C ASN A 134 -17.88 1.07 -17.88
N VAL A 135 -18.29 -0.07 -17.31
CA VAL A 135 -18.66 -1.25 -18.08
C VAL A 135 -19.93 -0.98 -18.88
N ARG A 136 -19.95 -1.50 -20.10
CA ARG A 136 -21.08 -1.44 -21.04
C ARG A 136 -21.58 -2.85 -21.34
N GLU A 137 -22.43 -2.98 -22.35
CA GLU A 137 -23.10 -4.22 -22.73
C GLU A 137 -22.13 -5.39 -23.02
N ASN A 138 -20.96 -5.10 -23.59
CA ASN A 138 -19.92 -6.07 -23.92
C ASN A 138 -18.53 -5.42 -23.82
N PHE A 139 -17.49 -6.22 -24.08
CA PHE A 139 -16.12 -5.74 -24.02
C PHE A 139 -15.87 -4.63 -25.03
N GLU A 140 -16.35 -4.75 -26.28
CA GLU A 140 -16.09 -3.78 -27.34
C GLU A 140 -16.62 -2.39 -26.98
N LYS A 141 -17.86 -2.31 -26.46
CA LYS A 141 -18.43 -1.05 -25.98
C LYS A 141 -17.77 -0.53 -24.72
N THR A 142 -17.28 -1.42 -23.86
CA THR A 142 -16.50 -1.01 -22.70
C THR A 142 -15.15 -0.43 -23.13
N LYS A 143 -14.50 -1.07 -24.10
CA LYS A 143 -13.23 -0.66 -24.71
C LYS A 143 -13.34 0.74 -25.31
N GLU A 144 -14.37 1.01 -26.12
CA GLU A 144 -14.65 2.35 -26.66
C GLU A 144 -14.66 3.44 -25.58
N VAL A 145 -15.26 3.16 -24.42
CA VAL A 145 -15.33 4.11 -23.29
C VAL A 145 -13.99 4.28 -22.62
N VAL A 146 -13.29 3.20 -22.27
CA VAL A 146 -12.01 3.30 -21.55
C VAL A 146 -10.90 3.88 -22.42
N ASP A 147 -10.89 3.58 -23.72
CA ASP A 147 -9.98 4.16 -24.70
C ASP A 147 -10.17 5.68 -24.79
N ALA A 148 -11.44 6.13 -24.86
CA ALA A 148 -11.75 7.55 -24.92
C ALA A 148 -11.32 8.29 -23.64
N LEU A 149 -11.50 7.68 -22.47
CA LEU A 149 -11.05 8.25 -21.19
C LEU A 149 -9.53 8.33 -21.11
N ALA A 150 -8.82 7.29 -21.55
CA ALA A 150 -7.36 7.28 -21.62
C ALA A 150 -6.84 8.36 -22.58
N ALA A 151 -7.42 8.45 -23.79
CA ALA A 151 -7.08 9.47 -24.78
C ALA A 151 -7.32 10.89 -24.26
N PHE A 152 -8.44 11.12 -23.56
CA PHE A 152 -8.73 12.40 -22.91
C PHE A 152 -7.66 12.75 -21.87
N LYS A 153 -7.27 11.80 -21.01
CA LYS A 153 -6.25 12.02 -19.98
C LYS A 153 -4.87 12.32 -20.59
N LEU A 154 -4.50 11.65 -21.67
CA LEU A 154 -3.28 11.94 -22.42
C LEU A 154 -3.31 13.34 -23.06
N ALA A 155 -4.44 13.72 -23.66
CA ALA A 155 -4.60 15.06 -24.21
C ALA A 155 -4.46 16.14 -23.12
N GLN A 156 -5.03 15.93 -21.93
CA GLN A 156 -4.83 16.83 -20.78
C GLN A 156 -3.36 16.93 -20.39
N LEU A 157 -2.65 15.80 -20.32
CA LEU A 157 -1.23 15.74 -19.98
C LEU A 157 -0.36 16.55 -20.96
N ASP A 158 -0.69 16.48 -22.24
CA ASP A 158 0.03 17.20 -23.31
C ASP A 158 -0.13 18.73 -23.21
N THR A 159 -1.18 19.22 -22.55
CA THR A 159 -1.38 20.67 -22.33
C THR A 159 -0.51 21.26 -21.22
N LEU A 160 0.07 20.43 -20.35
CA LEU A 160 0.84 20.90 -19.19
C LEU A 160 2.17 21.50 -19.62
N LYS A 161 2.51 22.68 -19.06
CA LYS A 161 3.69 23.46 -19.46
C LYS A 161 4.75 23.61 -18.37
N GLY A 162 4.34 23.60 -17.10
CA GLY A 162 5.19 23.75 -15.92
C GLY A 162 5.56 22.44 -15.25
N VAL A 163 5.43 21.31 -15.96
CA VAL A 163 5.86 19.98 -15.52
C VAL A 163 7.07 19.51 -16.33
N THR A 164 7.87 18.61 -15.76
CA THR A 164 9.03 18.04 -16.44
C THR A 164 8.63 17.03 -17.51
N GLU A 165 9.51 16.77 -18.47
CA GLU A 165 9.30 15.70 -19.46
C GLU A 165 9.28 14.32 -18.80
N LEU A 166 10.07 14.12 -17.73
CA LEU A 166 10.02 12.89 -16.93
C LEU A 166 8.63 12.66 -16.32
N PHE A 167 7.99 13.70 -15.78
CA PHE A 167 6.61 13.59 -15.28
C PHE A 167 5.63 13.21 -16.39
N LYS A 168 5.73 13.86 -17.56
CA LYS A 168 4.88 13.54 -18.72
C LYS A 168 5.08 12.11 -19.21
N GLU A 169 6.31 11.64 -19.25
CA GLU A 169 6.62 10.26 -19.63
C GLU A 169 6.02 9.28 -18.63
N ASN A 170 6.27 9.47 -17.34
CA ASN A 170 5.75 8.61 -16.28
C ASN A 170 4.21 8.55 -16.29
N GLU A 171 3.53 9.69 -16.41
CA GLU A 171 2.08 9.71 -16.44
C GLU A 171 1.49 9.15 -17.75
N ARG A 172 2.20 9.28 -18.89
CA ARG A 172 1.80 8.62 -20.14
C ARG A 172 1.87 7.10 -20.00
N ILE A 173 2.94 6.58 -19.40
CA ILE A 173 3.08 5.15 -19.11
C ILE A 173 2.04 4.67 -18.10
N ARG A 174 1.76 5.46 -17.06
CA ARG A 174 0.72 5.16 -16.07
C ARG A 174 -0.67 5.05 -16.72
N VAL A 175 -1.03 5.96 -17.62
CA VAL A 175 -2.31 5.88 -18.35
C VAL A 175 -2.40 4.60 -19.16
N LYS A 176 -1.31 4.18 -19.82
CA LYS A 176 -1.26 2.91 -20.55
C LYS A 176 -1.39 1.70 -19.62
N ALA A 177 -0.73 1.70 -18.47
CA ALA A 177 -0.87 0.66 -17.46
C ALA A 177 -2.31 0.59 -16.93
N ASN A 178 -2.96 1.73 -16.69
CA ASN A 178 -4.36 1.77 -16.26
C ASN A 178 -5.33 1.28 -17.36
N LEU A 179 -5.03 1.57 -18.62
CA LEU A 179 -5.79 1.05 -19.77
C LEU A 179 -5.65 -0.47 -19.86
N LEU A 180 -4.42 -0.98 -19.77
CA LEU A 180 -4.14 -2.41 -19.75
C LEU A 180 -4.86 -3.11 -18.60
N ASN A 181 -4.78 -2.56 -17.39
CA ASN A 181 -5.52 -3.10 -16.24
C ASN A 181 -7.03 -3.10 -16.48
N SER A 182 -7.56 -2.10 -17.19
CA SER A 182 -8.99 -2.06 -17.56
C SER A 182 -9.39 -3.21 -18.47
N TYR A 183 -8.53 -3.60 -19.42
CA TYR A 183 -8.79 -4.76 -20.26
C TYR A 183 -8.72 -6.06 -19.46
N LEU A 184 -7.64 -6.27 -18.71
CA LEU A 184 -7.42 -7.52 -17.96
C LEU A 184 -8.48 -7.76 -16.87
N THR A 185 -8.96 -6.69 -16.24
CA THR A 185 -9.97 -6.80 -15.16
C THR A 185 -11.41 -6.78 -15.65
N TYR A 186 -11.67 -6.55 -16.94
CA TYR A 186 -13.03 -6.54 -17.49
C TYR A 186 -13.82 -7.82 -17.15
N ALA A 187 -13.16 -8.98 -17.23
CA ALA A 187 -13.77 -10.27 -16.89
C ALA A 187 -14.34 -10.33 -15.46
N LEU A 188 -13.82 -9.55 -14.52
CA LEU A 188 -14.35 -9.49 -13.15
C LEU A 188 -15.64 -8.67 -13.01
N TYR A 189 -15.91 -7.79 -13.99
CA TYR A 189 -17.05 -6.87 -13.97
C TYR A 189 -18.08 -7.13 -15.07
N ASN A 190 -17.78 -8.03 -16.02
CA ASN A 190 -18.65 -8.34 -17.14
C ASN A 190 -20.02 -8.84 -16.65
N LYS A 191 -21.07 -8.47 -17.39
CA LYS A 191 -22.44 -8.96 -17.16
C LYS A 191 -22.91 -9.91 -18.25
N GLU A 192 -22.09 -10.15 -19.27
CA GLU A 192 -22.42 -10.91 -20.48
C GLU A 192 -22.86 -12.34 -20.16
N ASN A 193 -22.29 -12.94 -19.11
CA ASN A 193 -22.57 -14.34 -18.74
C ASN A 193 -23.32 -14.46 -17.41
N THR A 194 -24.09 -13.43 -17.05
CA THR A 194 -24.90 -13.48 -15.82
C THR A 194 -25.89 -14.64 -15.91
N GLY A 195 -25.82 -15.59 -14.98
CA GLY A 195 -26.67 -16.78 -14.97
C GLY A 195 -26.19 -17.95 -15.84
N ALA A 196 -25.06 -17.79 -16.55
CA ALA A 196 -24.46 -18.87 -17.34
C ALA A 196 -23.84 -19.95 -16.43
N SER A 197 -23.80 -21.18 -16.93
CA SER A 197 -23.10 -22.30 -16.30
C SER A 197 -21.58 -22.06 -16.23
N ARG A 198 -20.89 -22.78 -15.33
CA ARG A 198 -19.42 -22.69 -15.20
C ARG A 198 -18.69 -22.99 -16.52
N GLU A 199 -19.21 -23.90 -17.32
CA GLU A 199 -18.60 -24.27 -18.60
C GLU A 199 -18.78 -23.16 -19.65
N GLU A 200 -19.97 -22.57 -19.73
CA GLU A 200 -20.22 -21.41 -20.60
C GLU A 200 -19.35 -20.20 -20.21
N GLN A 201 -19.19 -19.96 -18.90
CA GLN A 201 -18.29 -18.91 -18.40
C GLN A 201 -16.83 -19.16 -18.80
N ARG A 202 -16.35 -20.40 -18.71
CA ARG A 202 -14.99 -20.78 -19.12
C ARG A 202 -14.79 -20.58 -20.63
N GLN A 203 -15.77 -21.00 -21.44
CA GLN A 203 -15.71 -20.85 -22.89
C GLN A 203 -15.75 -19.38 -23.31
N TRP A 204 -16.60 -18.57 -22.67
CA TRP A 204 -16.59 -17.12 -22.87
C TRP A 204 -15.24 -16.52 -22.49
N TYR A 205 -14.69 -16.89 -21.34
CA TYR A 205 -13.41 -16.37 -20.87
C TYR A 205 -12.29 -16.68 -21.87
N GLY A 206 -12.22 -17.90 -22.42
CA GLY A 206 -11.26 -18.24 -23.45
C GLY A 206 -11.37 -17.39 -24.72
N ARG A 207 -12.60 -17.13 -25.19
CA ARG A 207 -12.84 -16.24 -26.34
C ARG A 207 -12.45 -14.80 -26.03
N PHE A 208 -12.83 -14.31 -24.85
CA PHE A 208 -12.50 -12.97 -24.37
C PHE A 208 -10.99 -12.77 -24.27
N ILE A 209 -10.25 -13.70 -23.63
CA ILE A 209 -8.80 -13.61 -23.56
C ILE A 209 -8.18 -13.58 -24.96
N THR A 210 -8.65 -14.45 -25.86
CA THR A 210 -8.17 -14.46 -27.25
C THR A 210 -8.39 -13.12 -27.95
N SER A 211 -9.52 -12.45 -27.71
CA SER A 211 -9.82 -11.16 -28.37
C SER A 211 -8.97 -10.00 -27.85
N VAL A 212 -8.53 -10.03 -26.59
CA VAL A 212 -7.74 -8.93 -25.99
C VAL A 212 -6.22 -9.10 -26.16
N ILE A 213 -5.73 -10.29 -26.48
CA ILE A 213 -4.30 -10.60 -26.63
C ILE A 213 -3.53 -9.58 -27.49
N PRO A 214 -4.03 -9.11 -28.66
CA PRO A 214 -3.29 -8.14 -29.47
C PRO A 214 -3.05 -6.80 -28.76
N ASP A 215 -4.10 -6.24 -28.16
CA ASP A 215 -4.04 -4.98 -27.42
C ASP A 215 -3.20 -5.11 -26.15
N VAL A 216 -3.34 -6.23 -25.44
CA VAL A 216 -2.57 -6.56 -24.24
C VAL A 216 -1.08 -6.63 -24.56
N ASN A 217 -0.69 -7.41 -25.58
CA ASN A 217 0.72 -7.54 -25.96
C ASN A 217 1.31 -6.22 -26.45
N GLN A 218 0.53 -5.39 -27.14
CA GLN A 218 0.98 -4.05 -27.51
C GLN A 218 1.31 -3.21 -26.28
N LEU A 219 0.37 -3.09 -25.35
CA LEU A 219 0.56 -2.28 -24.14
C LEU A 219 1.70 -2.83 -23.27
N MET A 220 1.81 -4.16 -23.13
CA MET A 220 2.88 -4.80 -22.38
C MET A 220 4.27 -4.45 -22.94
N ARG A 221 4.45 -4.43 -24.27
CA ARG A 221 5.71 -3.98 -24.90
C ARG A 221 6.05 -2.52 -24.62
N GLU A 222 5.03 -1.67 -24.48
CA GLU A 222 5.22 -0.24 -24.26
C GLU A 222 5.54 0.11 -22.80
N ILE A 223 4.99 -0.64 -21.83
CA ILE A 223 5.12 -0.33 -20.40
C ILE A 223 6.15 -1.18 -19.65
N THR A 224 6.56 -2.33 -20.20
CA THR A 224 7.44 -3.27 -19.48
C THR A 224 8.91 -2.92 -19.72
N LYS A 225 9.41 -1.96 -18.94
CA LYS A 225 10.83 -1.57 -18.90
C LYS A 225 11.26 -1.32 -17.47
N ASN A 226 12.55 -1.52 -17.16
CA ASN A 226 13.06 -1.32 -15.80
C ASN A 226 12.85 0.11 -15.29
N GLU A 227 13.06 1.11 -16.15
CA GLU A 227 12.86 2.54 -15.83
C GLU A 227 11.42 2.90 -15.43
N TYR A 228 10.43 2.08 -15.78
CA TYR A 228 9.03 2.30 -15.43
C TYR A 228 8.59 1.51 -14.20
N LEU A 229 9.48 0.69 -13.61
CA LEU A 229 9.16 -0.10 -12.42
C LEU A 229 8.87 0.77 -11.20
N ASP A 230 9.33 2.01 -11.13
CA ASP A 230 8.95 2.92 -10.02
C ASP A 230 7.50 3.42 -10.09
N ILE A 231 6.80 3.17 -11.20
CA ILE A 231 5.39 3.49 -11.35
C ILE A 231 4.57 2.32 -10.79
N ILE A 232 3.95 2.51 -9.62
CA ILE A 232 3.17 1.46 -8.94
C ILE A 232 2.12 0.78 -9.85
N ASP A 233 1.39 1.55 -10.67
CA ASP A 233 0.39 1.00 -11.59
C ASP A 233 1.01 0.09 -12.67
N VAL A 234 2.27 0.32 -13.04
CA VAL A 234 2.99 -0.58 -13.94
C VAL A 234 3.27 -1.87 -13.20
N ARG A 235 3.83 -1.82 -11.99
CA ARG A 235 4.13 -3.03 -11.19
C ARG A 235 2.89 -3.87 -10.92
N ASP A 236 1.78 -3.22 -10.54
CA ASP A 236 0.48 -3.86 -10.28
C ASP A 236 -0.04 -4.67 -11.47
N VAL A 237 0.40 -4.33 -12.69
CA VAL A 237 0.01 -5.06 -13.90
C VAL A 237 1.09 -6.03 -14.33
N ILE A 238 2.33 -5.58 -14.51
CA ILE A 238 3.34 -6.42 -15.16
C ILE A 238 3.83 -7.55 -14.25
N VAL A 239 4.06 -7.29 -12.96
CA VAL A 239 4.74 -8.23 -12.07
C VAL A 239 3.90 -9.49 -11.85
N TYR A 240 2.58 -9.30 -11.71
CA TYR A 240 1.62 -10.39 -11.57
C TYR A 240 1.36 -11.15 -12.88
N ASN A 241 1.69 -10.57 -14.05
CA ASN A 241 1.50 -11.17 -15.36
C ASN A 241 2.78 -11.71 -16.03
N LEU A 242 3.96 -11.61 -15.38
CA LEU A 242 5.23 -12.04 -15.98
C LEU A 242 5.28 -13.51 -16.43
N ASP A 243 4.47 -14.39 -15.85
CA ASP A 243 4.43 -15.82 -16.25
C ASP A 243 3.33 -16.11 -17.28
N GLN A 244 2.52 -15.12 -17.66
CA GLN A 244 1.46 -15.26 -18.65
C GLN A 244 2.06 -15.09 -20.04
N ALA A 245 2.62 -16.17 -20.59
CA ALA A 245 3.35 -16.16 -21.85
C ALA A 245 2.54 -15.54 -23.02
N GLU A 246 1.22 -15.72 -23.03
CA GLU A 246 0.30 -15.13 -24.01
C GLU A 246 0.21 -13.60 -23.96
N PHE A 247 0.48 -12.97 -22.80
CA PHE A 247 0.49 -11.52 -22.61
C PHE A 247 1.87 -10.88 -22.76
N MET A 248 2.92 -11.69 -22.78
CA MET A 248 4.31 -11.23 -22.76
C MET A 248 5.02 -11.37 -24.12
N GLN A 249 4.26 -11.47 -25.22
CA GLN A 249 4.83 -11.67 -26.55
C GLN A 249 5.59 -10.42 -27.04
N GLY A 250 6.88 -10.62 -27.28
CA GLY A 250 7.79 -9.55 -27.72
C GLY A 250 8.24 -8.63 -26.58
N VAL A 251 8.01 -9.01 -25.33
CA VAL A 251 8.51 -8.31 -24.14
C VAL A 251 9.82 -8.94 -23.68
N GLU A 252 10.83 -8.13 -23.42
CA GLU A 252 12.06 -8.57 -22.76
C GLU A 252 11.85 -8.60 -21.24
N ILE A 253 11.84 -9.79 -20.64
CA ILE A 253 11.74 -9.95 -19.18
C ILE A 253 13.15 -9.91 -18.59
N THR A 254 13.48 -8.82 -17.90
CA THR A 254 14.80 -8.63 -17.31
C THR A 254 14.97 -9.41 -15.99
N PRO A 255 16.21 -9.67 -15.54
CA PRO A 255 16.46 -10.24 -14.22
C PRO A 255 15.85 -9.42 -13.08
N GLU A 256 15.87 -8.09 -13.18
CA GLU A 256 15.30 -7.19 -12.17
C GLU A 256 13.77 -7.37 -12.02
N MET A 257 13.05 -7.48 -13.14
CA MET A 257 11.60 -7.76 -13.10
C MET A 257 11.29 -9.09 -12.43
N ARG A 258 12.10 -10.13 -12.70
CA ARG A 258 11.96 -11.44 -12.05
C ARG A 258 12.27 -11.35 -10.56
N GLU A 259 13.31 -10.62 -10.20
CA GLU A 259 13.70 -10.42 -8.80
C GLU A 259 12.59 -9.72 -8.00
N ILE A 260 12.01 -8.64 -8.51
CA ILE A 260 10.90 -7.94 -7.84
C ILE A 260 9.71 -8.89 -7.62
N LYS A 261 9.36 -9.69 -8.64
CA LYS A 261 8.30 -10.69 -8.50
C LYS A 261 8.61 -11.70 -7.39
N ASP A 262 9.82 -12.25 -7.42
CA ASP A 262 10.27 -13.23 -6.44
C ASP A 262 10.31 -12.65 -5.04
N ALA A 263 10.70 -11.38 -4.90
CA ALA A 263 10.68 -10.64 -3.65
C ALA A 263 9.25 -10.40 -3.15
N LEU A 264 8.30 -10.07 -4.03
CA LEU A 264 6.88 -9.92 -3.62
C LEU A 264 6.30 -11.24 -3.10
N GLN A 265 6.73 -12.38 -3.65
CA GLN A 265 6.37 -13.69 -3.11
C GLN A 265 6.97 -13.93 -1.72
N VAL A 266 8.23 -13.52 -1.51
CA VAL A 266 8.86 -13.55 -0.17
C VAL A 266 8.05 -12.71 0.81
N LEU A 267 7.74 -11.46 0.43
CA LEU A 267 6.93 -10.56 1.25
C LEU A 267 5.57 -11.16 1.58
N ALA A 268 4.86 -11.74 0.61
CA ALA A 268 3.55 -12.36 0.83
C ALA A 268 3.59 -13.51 1.85
N LYS A 269 4.69 -14.30 1.87
CA LYS A 269 4.89 -15.36 2.87
C LYS A 269 5.15 -14.79 4.26
N LEU A 270 5.96 -13.74 4.35
CA LEU A 270 6.24 -13.02 5.60
C LEU A 270 5.03 -12.22 6.13
N ASP A 271 4.12 -11.80 5.25
CA ASP A 271 2.87 -11.12 5.60
C ASP A 271 1.80 -12.08 6.17
N SER A 272 1.99 -13.40 6.03
CA SER A 272 0.96 -14.40 6.35
C SER A 272 1.41 -15.52 7.28
N SER A 273 2.67 -15.51 7.76
CA SER A 273 3.19 -16.58 8.61
C SER A 273 4.31 -16.12 9.53
N THR A 274 4.33 -16.68 10.74
CA THR A 274 5.47 -16.64 11.68
C THR A 274 6.10 -18.02 11.91
N ASP A 275 5.85 -18.97 11.01
CA ASP A 275 6.45 -20.30 11.07
C ASP A 275 7.99 -20.19 10.93
N PRO A 276 8.79 -20.76 11.86
CA PRO A 276 10.24 -20.71 11.80
C PRO A 276 10.83 -21.23 10.48
N GLU A 277 10.28 -22.31 9.91
CA GLU A 277 10.77 -22.90 8.65
C GLU A 277 10.48 -21.99 7.46
N VAL A 278 9.30 -21.36 7.44
CA VAL A 278 8.95 -20.37 6.42
C VAL A 278 9.88 -19.17 6.52
N ILE A 279 10.10 -18.63 7.72
CA ILE A 279 10.99 -17.47 7.93
C ILE A 279 12.42 -17.80 7.47
N LEU A 280 12.96 -18.96 7.85
CA LEU A 280 14.31 -19.39 7.45
C LEU A 280 14.44 -19.52 5.93
N SER A 281 13.43 -20.12 5.28
CA SER A 281 13.38 -20.25 3.82
C SER A 281 13.33 -18.88 3.12
N MET A 282 12.53 -17.95 3.65
CA MET A 282 12.41 -16.60 3.11
C MET A 282 13.68 -15.77 3.32
N GLU A 283 14.35 -15.94 4.46
CA GLU A 283 15.64 -15.33 4.75
C GLU A 283 16.73 -15.83 3.81
N GLU A 284 16.76 -17.13 3.50
CA GLU A 284 17.69 -17.70 2.52
C GLU A 284 17.40 -17.19 1.11
N LYS A 285 16.12 -17.18 0.69
CA LYS A 285 15.73 -16.63 -0.63
C LYS A 285 16.11 -15.15 -0.75
N THR A 286 15.96 -14.36 0.33
CA THR A 286 16.31 -12.93 0.33
C THR A 286 17.80 -12.68 0.05
N LYS A 287 18.70 -13.61 0.43
CA LYS A 287 20.15 -13.48 0.19
C LYS A 287 20.54 -13.58 -1.28
N SER A 288 19.68 -14.13 -2.15
CA SER A 288 19.98 -14.28 -3.58
C SER A 288 19.67 -13.02 -4.39
N PHE A 289 18.87 -12.10 -3.84
CA PHE A 289 18.47 -10.86 -4.49
C PHE A 289 19.62 -9.85 -4.55
N GLN A 290 19.69 -9.10 -5.65
CA GLN A 290 20.75 -8.14 -5.94
C GLN A 290 20.33 -6.70 -5.64
N HIS A 291 19.04 -6.39 -5.67
CA HIS A 291 18.50 -5.06 -5.44
C HIS A 291 18.61 -4.70 -3.95
N VAL A 292 19.63 -3.90 -3.62
CA VAL A 292 20.00 -3.52 -2.24
C VAL A 292 18.82 -2.96 -1.44
N GLY A 293 17.99 -2.10 -2.05
CA GLY A 293 16.80 -1.55 -1.38
C GLY A 293 15.78 -2.61 -0.95
N ILE A 294 15.40 -3.52 -1.86
CA ILE A 294 14.49 -4.64 -1.58
C ILE A 294 15.09 -5.56 -0.51
N VAL A 295 16.37 -5.91 -0.63
CA VAL A 295 17.06 -6.75 0.37
C VAL A 295 17.01 -6.11 1.75
N SER A 296 17.28 -4.81 1.86
CA SER A 296 17.25 -4.09 3.13
C SER A 296 15.84 -4.10 3.76
N GLU A 297 14.81 -3.81 2.97
CA GLU A 297 13.42 -3.80 3.44
C GLU A 297 12.95 -5.20 3.85
N LEU A 298 13.29 -6.23 3.07
CA LEU A 298 12.96 -7.62 3.42
C LEU A 298 13.70 -8.10 4.66
N GLN A 299 14.95 -7.69 4.87
CA GLN A 299 15.68 -8.01 6.10
C GLN A 299 15.03 -7.37 7.33
N GLU A 300 14.56 -6.13 7.22
CA GLU A 300 13.78 -5.47 8.27
C GLU A 300 12.45 -6.17 8.51
N LYS A 301 11.72 -6.53 7.44
CA LYS A 301 10.51 -7.34 7.52
C LYS A 301 10.75 -8.66 8.25
N ILE A 302 11.83 -9.38 7.91
CA ILE A 302 12.20 -10.64 8.57
C ILE A 302 12.48 -10.43 10.06
N ARG A 303 13.22 -9.38 10.44
CA ARG A 303 13.46 -9.04 11.85
C ARG A 303 12.14 -8.82 12.61
N ASN A 304 11.25 -8.02 12.03
CA ASN A 304 9.96 -7.71 12.66
C ASN A 304 9.06 -8.96 12.76
N VAL A 305 9.00 -9.80 11.73
CA VAL A 305 8.26 -11.06 11.76
C VAL A 305 8.85 -12.04 12.79
N LYS A 306 10.19 -12.12 12.93
CA LYS A 306 10.84 -12.93 13.98
C LYS A 306 10.43 -12.48 15.39
N SER A 307 10.20 -11.19 15.61
CA SER A 307 9.71 -10.67 16.89
C SER A 307 8.26 -11.06 17.20
N LEU A 308 7.53 -11.62 16.23
CA LEU A 308 6.14 -12.05 16.36
C LEU A 308 5.96 -13.56 16.46
N MET A 309 7.07 -14.31 16.56
CA MET A 309 7.05 -15.76 16.71
C MET A 309 6.51 -16.16 18.09
N THR A 310 5.98 -17.37 18.18
CA THR A 310 5.52 -17.96 19.44
C THR A 310 6.60 -17.89 20.52
N GLY A 311 6.22 -17.45 21.73
CA GLY A 311 7.07 -17.26 22.89
C GLY A 311 7.82 -15.93 22.94
N GLN A 312 7.76 -15.09 21.91
CA GLN A 312 8.30 -13.74 21.99
C GLN A 312 7.42 -12.86 22.89
N PRO A 313 8.00 -11.87 23.61
CA PRO A 313 7.21 -10.90 24.35
C PRO A 313 6.24 -10.16 23.41
N ALA A 314 4.99 -9.99 23.83
CA ALA A 314 4.03 -9.19 23.08
C ALA A 314 4.47 -7.71 23.07
N HIS A 315 4.34 -7.06 21.92
CA HIS A 315 4.60 -5.64 21.79
C HIS A 315 3.48 -4.84 22.45
N GLU A 316 3.83 -3.74 23.13
CA GLU A 316 2.81 -2.89 23.74
C GLU A 316 1.87 -2.31 22.68
N ILE A 317 0.58 -2.20 23.03
CA ILE A 317 -0.40 -1.44 22.26
C ILE A 317 -1.03 -0.43 23.21
N ILE A 318 -0.86 0.84 22.86
CA ILE A 318 -1.56 1.94 23.52
C ILE A 318 -2.90 2.13 22.80
N MET A 319 -3.99 2.10 23.55
CA MET A 319 -5.33 2.21 23.01
C MET A 319 -6.19 3.14 23.87
N THR A 320 -7.32 3.59 23.35
CA THR A 320 -8.31 4.36 24.10
C THR A 320 -9.61 3.58 24.23
N ASP A 321 -10.24 3.66 25.39
CA ASP A 321 -11.59 3.14 25.58
C ASP A 321 -12.67 4.08 24.99
N VAL A 322 -13.93 3.70 25.15
CA VAL A 322 -15.09 4.46 24.67
C VAL A 322 -15.25 5.84 25.33
N ASP A 323 -14.72 6.01 26.54
CA ASP A 323 -14.76 7.24 27.32
C ASP A 323 -13.56 8.16 27.02
N GLY A 324 -12.52 7.60 26.40
CA GLY A 324 -11.31 8.31 25.96
C GLY A 324 -10.13 8.15 26.91
N ASN A 325 -10.23 7.24 27.89
CA ASN A 325 -9.11 6.92 28.77
C ASN A 325 -8.09 6.07 28.00
N GLU A 326 -6.81 6.39 28.18
CA GLU A 326 -5.73 5.58 27.67
C GLU A 326 -5.62 4.26 28.45
N VAL A 327 -5.45 3.17 27.72
CA VAL A 327 -5.31 1.81 28.24
C VAL A 327 -4.13 1.15 27.54
N LEU A 328 -3.30 0.47 28.32
CA LEU A 328 -2.19 -0.34 27.80
C LEU A 328 -2.66 -1.78 27.62
N LEU A 329 -2.27 -2.46 26.55
CA LEU A 329 -2.56 -3.89 26.38
C LEU A 329 -1.92 -4.70 27.52
N SER A 330 -0.74 -4.29 27.99
CA SER A 330 -0.07 -4.91 29.13
C SER A 330 -0.85 -4.82 30.45
N SER A 331 -1.84 -3.93 30.56
CA SER A 331 -2.74 -3.87 31.72
C SER A 331 -3.60 -5.14 31.90
N PHE A 332 -3.74 -5.94 30.83
CA PHE A 332 -4.42 -7.23 30.85
C PHE A 332 -3.49 -8.41 31.17
N LYS A 333 -2.19 -8.16 31.39
CA LYS A 333 -1.22 -9.17 31.81
C LYS A 333 -1.72 -9.89 33.09
N GLY A 334 -1.50 -11.20 33.14
CA GLY A 334 -2.08 -12.09 34.15
C GLY A 334 -3.34 -12.82 33.66
N LYS A 335 -3.92 -12.41 32.52
CA LYS A 335 -4.93 -13.17 31.78
C LYS A 335 -4.40 -13.50 30.39
N ASN A 336 -4.90 -14.59 29.82
CA ASN A 336 -4.75 -14.83 28.39
C ASN A 336 -5.55 -13.77 27.61
N ILE A 337 -5.13 -13.42 26.40
CA ILE A 337 -5.80 -12.39 25.57
C ILE A 337 -6.09 -12.98 24.20
N TYR A 338 -7.34 -12.85 23.74
CA TYR A 338 -7.71 -13.00 22.34
C TYR A 338 -8.10 -11.62 21.78
N LEU A 339 -7.30 -11.13 20.85
CA LEU A 339 -7.38 -9.78 20.30
C LEU A 339 -7.91 -9.81 18.87
N ASP A 340 -8.98 -9.08 18.60
CA ASP A 340 -9.58 -8.85 17.27
C ASP A 340 -9.22 -7.44 16.77
N CYS A 341 -8.31 -7.36 15.80
CA CYS A 341 -7.97 -6.11 15.13
C CYS A 341 -8.90 -5.89 13.93
N TRP A 342 -9.73 -4.86 14.01
CA TRP A 342 -10.84 -4.61 13.08
C TRP A 342 -10.99 -3.13 12.70
N ALA A 343 -11.90 -2.80 11.78
CA ALA A 343 -12.27 -1.42 11.49
C ALA A 343 -13.72 -1.30 11.01
N THR A 344 -14.33 -0.13 11.17
CA THR A 344 -15.75 0.13 10.81
C THR A 344 -16.07 -0.05 9.34
N TRP A 345 -15.07 0.09 8.46
CA TRP A 345 -15.17 -0.08 7.01
C TRP A 345 -14.80 -1.49 6.53
N CYS A 346 -14.33 -2.37 7.42
CA CYS A 346 -13.92 -3.73 7.10
C CYS A 346 -15.13 -4.68 7.16
N GLY A 347 -15.73 -4.96 6.00
CA GLY A 347 -16.86 -5.89 5.88
C GLY A 347 -16.60 -7.28 6.49
N PRO A 348 -15.50 -7.97 6.15
CA PRO A 348 -15.17 -9.27 6.75
C PRO A 348 -14.96 -9.22 8.26
N CYS A 349 -14.36 -8.16 8.80
CA CYS A 349 -14.17 -8.02 10.25
C CYS A 349 -15.52 -7.97 10.98
N ILE A 350 -16.48 -7.22 10.44
CA ILE A 350 -17.83 -7.10 10.99
C ILE A 350 -18.58 -8.44 10.94
N GLN A 351 -18.27 -9.31 9.96
CA GLN A 351 -18.87 -10.64 9.85
C GLN A 351 -18.38 -11.60 10.96
N GLU A 352 -17.16 -11.41 11.48
CA GLU A 352 -16.59 -12.21 12.56
C GLU A 352 -17.07 -11.78 13.96
N SER A 353 -17.52 -10.52 14.11
CA SER A 353 -17.89 -9.97 15.42
C SER A 353 -18.95 -10.78 16.21
N PRO A 354 -20.01 -11.35 15.59
CA PRO A 354 -20.96 -12.20 16.31
C PRO A 354 -20.32 -13.46 16.89
N ALA A 355 -19.41 -14.10 16.15
CA ALA A 355 -18.69 -15.29 16.62
C ALA A 355 -17.71 -14.92 17.75
N PHE A 356 -17.04 -13.78 17.65
CA PHE A 356 -16.17 -13.26 18.71
C PHE A 356 -16.94 -13.02 20.02
N ALA A 357 -18.12 -12.39 19.94
CA ALA A 357 -18.99 -12.18 21.10
C ALA A 357 -19.48 -13.51 21.71
N ALA A 358 -19.84 -14.49 20.88
CA ALA A 358 -20.27 -15.81 21.35
C ALA A 358 -19.13 -16.56 22.08
N LEU A 359 -17.90 -16.48 21.59
CA LEU A 359 -16.73 -17.01 22.29
C LEU A 359 -16.47 -16.28 23.61
N SER A 360 -16.55 -14.95 23.62
CA SER A 360 -16.39 -14.16 24.85
C SER A 360 -17.39 -14.59 25.93
N GLU A 361 -18.64 -14.86 25.57
CA GLU A 361 -19.66 -15.37 26.52
C GLU A 361 -19.35 -16.80 26.97
N LYS A 362 -18.95 -17.68 26.04
CA LYS A 362 -18.57 -19.08 26.34
C LYS A 362 -17.41 -19.17 27.35
N TYR A 363 -16.45 -18.25 27.27
CA TYR A 363 -15.23 -18.26 28.07
C TYR A 363 -15.21 -17.24 29.22
N LYS A 364 -16.33 -16.59 29.53
CA LYS A 364 -16.41 -15.49 30.53
C LYS A 364 -15.91 -15.85 31.94
N ASP A 365 -16.01 -17.13 32.32
CA ASP A 365 -15.61 -17.64 33.64
C ASP A 365 -14.19 -18.28 33.62
N LYS A 366 -13.39 -17.99 32.57
CA LYS A 366 -12.02 -18.50 32.39
C LYS A 366 -11.00 -17.35 32.46
N ASP A 367 -9.74 -17.69 32.66
CA ASP A 367 -8.63 -16.71 32.73
C ASP A 367 -8.21 -16.22 31.34
N ILE A 368 -9.15 -15.62 30.62
CA ILE A 368 -8.97 -15.03 29.30
C ILE A 368 -9.81 -13.75 29.17
N VAL A 369 -9.29 -12.77 28.43
CA VAL A 369 -10.01 -11.56 28.02
C VAL A 369 -10.11 -11.49 26.50
N PHE A 370 -11.29 -11.10 26.03
CA PHE A 370 -11.59 -10.84 24.63
C PHE A 370 -11.56 -9.33 24.40
N ILE A 371 -10.78 -8.87 23.43
CA ILE A 371 -10.56 -7.44 23.16
C ILE A 371 -10.81 -7.17 21.69
N GLN A 372 -11.71 -6.24 21.38
CA GLN A 372 -11.84 -5.72 20.01
C GLN A 372 -11.11 -4.38 19.90
N LEU A 373 -10.07 -4.34 19.08
CA LEU A 373 -9.23 -3.17 18.81
C LEU A 373 -9.53 -2.62 17.42
N SER A 374 -10.19 -1.46 17.38
CA SER A 374 -10.41 -0.71 16.15
C SER A 374 -9.10 -0.05 15.69
N THR A 375 -8.76 -0.27 14.42
CA THR A 375 -7.67 0.40 13.67
C THR A 375 -8.19 1.57 12.83
N ASP A 376 -9.42 2.05 13.08
CA ASP A 376 -9.90 3.28 12.46
C ASP A 376 -9.00 4.46 12.87
N ASN A 377 -8.46 5.20 11.90
CA ASN A 377 -7.70 6.43 12.18
C ASN A 377 -8.55 7.50 12.89
N SER A 378 -9.89 7.43 12.77
CA SER A 378 -10.80 8.40 13.38
C SER A 378 -11.60 7.76 14.52
N ARG A 379 -11.23 8.10 15.75
CA ARG A 379 -11.99 7.75 16.96
C ARG A 379 -13.47 8.14 16.86
N LYS A 380 -13.76 9.29 16.23
CA LYS A 380 -15.13 9.77 15.99
C LYS A 380 -15.93 8.81 15.11
N THR A 381 -15.32 8.28 14.04
CA THR A 381 -15.95 7.29 13.16
C THR A 381 -16.25 6.00 13.91
N TRP A 382 -15.26 5.50 14.66
CA TRP A 382 -15.42 4.31 15.51
C TRP A 382 -16.55 4.46 16.54
N LEU A 383 -16.56 5.54 17.33
CA LEU A 383 -17.63 5.79 18.30
C LEU A 383 -19.02 5.93 17.65
N SER A 384 -19.09 6.54 16.46
CA SER A 384 -20.35 6.70 15.73
C SER A 384 -20.91 5.35 15.25
N TYR A 385 -20.02 4.40 14.95
CA TYR A 385 -20.40 3.02 14.63
C TYR A 385 -20.91 2.28 15.87
N LEU A 386 -20.20 2.36 17.00
CA LEU A 386 -20.60 1.68 18.25
C LEU A 386 -21.96 2.16 18.77
N LYS A 387 -22.33 3.43 18.58
CA LYS A 387 -23.68 3.92 18.93
C LYS A 387 -24.82 3.23 18.18
N GLN A 388 -24.54 2.65 17.01
CA GLN A 388 -25.53 1.97 16.18
C GLN A 388 -25.59 0.47 16.46
N LYS A 389 -24.56 -0.07 17.13
CA LYS A 389 -24.42 -1.50 17.43
C LYS A 389 -23.80 -1.65 18.80
N GLU A 390 -24.63 -1.97 19.80
CA GLU A 390 -24.13 -2.35 21.11
C GLU A 390 -23.20 -3.56 20.98
N SER A 391 -22.05 -3.49 21.65
CA SER A 391 -21.11 -4.60 21.77
C SER A 391 -21.07 -5.07 23.21
N VAL A 392 -21.04 -6.38 23.41
CA VAL A 392 -20.92 -7.03 24.73
C VAL A 392 -19.46 -7.26 25.12
N VAL A 393 -18.52 -6.97 24.21
CA VAL A 393 -17.08 -7.20 24.39
C VAL A 393 -16.36 -5.85 24.53
N PRO A 394 -15.35 -5.73 25.41
CA PRO A 394 -14.54 -4.52 25.54
C PRO A 394 -14.07 -3.97 24.19
N GLN A 395 -14.34 -2.67 23.98
CA GLN A 395 -14.03 -1.95 22.75
C GLN A 395 -12.91 -0.95 23.00
N PHE A 396 -11.90 -0.98 22.14
CA PHE A 396 -10.82 0.00 22.15
C PHE A 396 -10.50 0.50 20.75
N ASN A 397 -9.85 1.65 20.67
CA ASN A 397 -9.30 2.20 19.43
C ASN A 397 -7.80 2.46 19.62
N SER A 398 -6.98 1.96 18.70
CA SER A 398 -5.54 2.19 18.73
C SER A 398 -5.21 3.68 18.66
N VAL A 399 -4.25 4.15 19.46
CA VAL A 399 -3.72 5.52 19.34
C VAL A 399 -2.54 5.59 18.37
N ASP A 400 -1.96 4.44 18.03
CA ASP A 400 -0.78 4.32 17.18
C ASP A 400 -0.94 3.18 16.16
N ASN A 401 -1.64 3.48 15.07
CA ASN A 401 -1.79 2.53 13.95
C ASN A 401 -0.46 2.24 13.24
N GLU A 402 0.50 3.16 13.32
CA GLU A 402 1.83 2.94 12.73
C GLU A 402 2.63 1.92 13.55
N GLY A 403 2.55 1.99 14.88
CA GLY A 403 3.05 0.97 15.79
C GLY A 403 2.40 -0.39 15.55
N LEU A 404 1.10 -0.47 15.24
CA LEU A 404 0.46 -1.73 14.82
C LEU A 404 1.04 -2.25 13.49
N ARG A 405 1.29 -1.35 12.53
CA ARG A 405 1.83 -1.71 11.22
C ARG A 405 3.29 -2.17 11.30
N VAL A 406 4.11 -1.54 12.14
CA VAL A 406 5.56 -1.80 12.27
C VAL A 406 5.85 -2.89 13.31
N ASN A 407 5.29 -2.80 14.51
CA ASN A 407 5.63 -3.76 15.58
C ASN A 407 4.84 -5.05 15.43
N TRP A 408 3.55 -4.96 15.10
CA TRP A 408 2.66 -6.12 14.94
C TRP A 408 2.52 -6.60 13.49
N GLN A 409 3.13 -5.92 12.53
CA GLN A 409 3.07 -6.25 11.10
C GLN A 409 1.61 -6.39 10.61
N ILE A 410 0.70 -5.57 11.15
CA ILE A 410 -0.72 -5.56 10.78
C ILE A 410 -0.89 -4.66 9.56
N LYS A 411 -0.70 -5.25 8.37
CA LYS A 411 -0.97 -4.60 7.08
C LYS A 411 -2.42 -4.79 6.61
N TYR A 412 -3.04 -5.90 7.01
CA TYR A 412 -4.39 -6.28 6.61
C TYR A 412 -5.22 -6.68 7.82
N ILE A 413 -6.52 -6.39 7.74
CA ILE A 413 -7.54 -6.82 8.69
C ILE A 413 -8.65 -7.58 7.92
N PRO A 414 -9.35 -8.56 8.55
CA PRO A 414 -9.29 -8.93 9.97
C PRO A 414 -7.98 -9.61 10.35
N ARG A 415 -7.53 -9.36 11.59
CA ARG A 415 -6.33 -9.97 12.18
C ARG A 415 -6.61 -10.35 13.62
N PHE A 416 -6.29 -11.58 13.98
CA PHE A 416 -6.50 -12.12 15.32
C PHE A 416 -5.17 -12.55 15.96
N ILE A 417 -5.04 -12.31 17.26
CA ILE A 417 -3.80 -12.56 18.02
C ILE A 417 -4.15 -13.24 19.35
N LEU A 418 -3.36 -14.25 19.73
CA LEU A 418 -3.39 -14.89 21.04
C LEU A 418 -2.12 -14.55 21.83
N ILE A 419 -2.31 -14.10 23.07
CA ILE A 419 -1.24 -13.75 24.03
C ILE A 419 -1.50 -14.50 25.34
N ASP A 420 -0.44 -15.02 25.96
CA ASP A 420 -0.52 -15.71 27.24
C ASP A 420 -0.56 -14.76 28.46
N LYS A 421 -0.82 -15.32 29.64
CA LYS A 421 -0.87 -14.58 30.91
C LYS A 421 0.47 -13.94 31.30
N GLU A 422 1.61 -14.45 30.83
CA GLU A 422 2.94 -13.86 31.01
C GLU A 422 3.21 -12.69 30.06
N PHE A 423 2.29 -12.42 29.12
CA PHE A 423 2.37 -11.40 28.09
C PHE A 423 3.33 -11.75 26.94
N ASN A 424 3.39 -13.04 26.58
CA ASN A 424 4.10 -13.52 25.39
C ASN A 424 3.11 -13.92 24.29
N ILE A 425 3.53 -13.75 23.05
CA ILE A 425 2.78 -14.12 21.86
C ILE A 425 2.67 -15.65 21.81
N VAL A 426 1.44 -16.15 21.72
CA VAL A 426 1.18 -17.57 21.46
C VAL A 426 1.02 -17.75 19.97
N GLU A 427 0.14 -16.96 19.36
CA GLU A 427 -0.10 -16.94 17.92
C GLU A 427 -0.34 -15.50 17.46
N SER A 428 0.55 -14.97 16.64
CA SER A 428 0.36 -13.65 16.03
C SER A 428 -0.57 -13.69 14.82
N PHE A 429 -0.88 -14.88 14.28
CA PHE A 429 -1.84 -15.11 13.19
C PHE A 429 -2.88 -16.16 13.64
N ALA A 430 -3.59 -15.88 14.73
CA ALA A 430 -4.54 -16.83 15.31
C ALA A 430 -5.74 -17.09 14.37
N PRO A 431 -6.41 -18.27 14.49
CA PRO A 431 -7.62 -18.57 13.74
C PRO A 431 -8.72 -17.53 13.95
N ARG A 432 -9.64 -17.46 12.98
CA ARG A 432 -10.78 -16.56 13.08
C ARG A 432 -11.78 -17.03 14.12
N PRO A 433 -12.61 -16.12 14.68
CA PRO A 433 -13.63 -16.49 15.66
C PRO A 433 -14.68 -17.45 15.12
N SER A 434 -15.00 -17.37 13.82
CA SER A 434 -15.93 -18.29 13.16
C SER A 434 -15.27 -19.60 12.70
N ASP A 435 -13.96 -19.73 12.79
CA ASP A 435 -13.24 -20.95 12.43
C ASP A 435 -13.47 -22.01 13.52
N PRO A 436 -13.93 -23.24 13.19
CA PRO A 436 -14.11 -24.30 14.19
C PRO A 436 -12.85 -24.59 15.02
N GLU A 437 -11.66 -24.43 14.43
CA GLU A 437 -10.38 -24.76 15.09
C GLU A 437 -10.08 -23.81 16.27
N ILE A 438 -10.60 -22.58 16.29
CA ILE A 438 -10.27 -21.60 17.35
C ILE A 438 -10.54 -22.10 18.77
N THR A 439 -11.56 -22.93 18.97
CA THR A 439 -11.87 -23.50 20.30
C THR A 439 -10.71 -24.37 20.81
N GLU A 440 -10.07 -25.15 19.95
CA GLU A 440 -8.94 -26.01 20.33
C GLU A 440 -7.73 -25.16 20.76
N HIS A 441 -7.47 -24.06 20.04
CA HIS A 441 -6.39 -23.13 20.35
C HIS A 441 -6.63 -22.40 21.68
N LEU A 442 -7.86 -21.93 21.93
CA LEU A 442 -8.23 -21.28 23.19
C LEU A 442 -8.16 -22.24 24.38
N ASP A 443 -8.63 -23.48 24.21
CA ASP A 443 -8.58 -24.50 25.26
C ASP A 443 -7.14 -24.91 25.57
N ALA A 444 -6.29 -25.05 24.54
CA ALA A 444 -4.86 -25.32 24.71
C ALA A 444 -4.11 -24.16 25.41
N LEU A 445 -4.51 -22.92 25.14
CA LEU A 445 -3.96 -21.74 25.81
C LEU A 445 -4.33 -21.73 27.30
N LEU A 446 -5.59 -22.01 27.63
CA LEU A 446 -6.10 -22.05 29.01
C LEU A 446 -5.57 -23.22 29.85
N ALA A 447 -5.01 -24.25 29.21
CA ALA A 447 -4.42 -25.40 29.89
C ALA A 447 -3.00 -25.15 30.44
N LYS A 448 -2.36 -24.02 30.08
CA LYS A 448 -1.01 -23.62 30.51
C LYS A 448 -1.05 -22.67 31.71
#